data_AF-A0A7Z9I413-F1
#
_entry.id   AF-A0A7Z9I413-F1
#
_cell.length_a   1.000
_cell.length_b   1.000
_cell.length_c   1.000
_cell.angle_alpha   90.00
_cell.angle_beta   90.00
_cell.angle_gamma   90.00
#
_symmetry.space_group_name_H-M   'P 1'
#
loop_
_entity.id
_entity.type
_entity.pdbx_description
1 polymer ?
#
loop_
_entity_poly.entity_id
_entity_poly.type
_entity_poly.pdbx_seq_one_letter_code
_entity_poly.pdbx_strand_id
1 'polypeptide(L)'
;MTGELPYAKKNFENFVNYEKDVDERFESGKRKPHTVFITNEIKVNQNRGDTWKKFIQLANDSVGKKQVMIPGYGKIYLRRVRLNPEKEILYSHEQFDHDKSKKMPIGVFLIKRTAFDKAWTKIAQQ
;
A
#
# COMPACT_ATOMS: atom_id res chain seq x y z
N MET A 1 19.99 31.61 22.91
CA MET A 1 20.04 30.35 22.13
C MET A 1 18.69 29.66 22.26
N THR A 2 17.77 29.90 21.35
CA THR A 2 16.46 29.22 21.30
C THR A 2 16.64 27.91 20.53
N GLY A 3 16.96 26.83 21.26
CA GLY A 3 16.99 25.48 20.71
C GLY A 3 15.56 25.00 20.46
N GLU A 4 15.08 25.15 19.21
CA GLU A 4 13.86 24.47 18.79
C GLU A 4 14.04 22.96 18.99
N LEU A 5 13.19 22.36 19.84
CA LEU A 5 13.21 20.94 20.12
C LEU A 5 12.98 20.16 18.80
N PRO A 6 13.90 19.26 18.40
CA PRO A 6 13.78 18.48 17.15
C PRO A 6 12.45 17.70 17.02
N TYR A 7 11.82 17.42 18.16
CA TYR A 7 10.54 16.74 18.28
C TYR A 7 9.37 17.52 17.67
N ALA A 8 9.33 18.85 17.86
CA ALA A 8 8.25 19.68 17.32
C ALA A 8 8.32 19.75 15.79
N LYS A 9 9.54 19.84 15.24
CA LYS A 9 9.80 19.90 13.80
C LYS A 9 9.39 18.61 13.08
N LYS A 10 9.73 17.46 13.66
CA LYS A 10 9.33 16.13 13.13
C LYS A 10 7.81 15.93 13.13
N ASN A 11 7.13 16.41 14.18
CA ASN A 11 5.67 16.33 14.27
C ASN A 11 4.98 17.26 13.26
N PHE A 12 5.55 18.45 13.03
CA PHE A 12 5.05 19.38 12.03
C PHE A 12 5.26 18.87 10.61
N GLU A 13 6.43 18.30 10.30
CA GLU A 13 6.68 17.65 9.01
C GLU A 13 5.76 16.45 8.77
N ASN A 14 5.52 15.62 9.80
CA ASN A 14 4.55 14.52 9.71
C ASN A 14 3.11 15.01 9.49
N PHE A 15 2.73 16.14 10.09
CA PHE A 15 1.41 16.74 9.93
C PHE A 15 1.23 17.35 8.52
N VAL A 16 2.24 18.08 8.02
CA VAL A 16 2.24 18.63 6.67
C VAL A 16 2.26 17.52 5.61
N ASN A 17 2.97 16.42 5.87
CA ASN A 17 2.93 15.23 5.00
C ASN A 17 1.57 14.54 5.06
N TYR A 18 0.91 14.50 6.23
CA TYR A 18 -0.43 13.94 6.39
C TYR A 18 -1.50 14.75 5.64
N GLU A 19 -1.42 16.08 5.63
CA GLU A 19 -2.32 16.92 4.83
C GLU A 19 -2.08 16.75 3.33
N LYS A 20 -0.82 16.60 2.88
CA LYS A 20 -0.51 16.17 1.50
C LYS A 20 -1.08 14.79 1.17
N ASP A 21 -1.01 13.83 2.08
CA ASP A 21 -1.60 12.49 1.92
C ASP A 21 -3.14 12.54 1.80
N VAL A 22 -3.79 13.59 2.33
CA VAL A 22 -5.24 13.80 2.20
C VAL A 22 -5.60 14.29 0.80
N ASP A 23 -4.81 15.18 0.20
CA ASP A 23 -4.99 15.59 -1.21
C ASP A 23 -4.66 14.45 -2.18
N GLU A 24 -3.67 13.61 -1.88
CA GLU A 24 -3.39 12.41 -2.65
C GLU A 24 -4.52 11.38 -2.60
N ARG A 25 -5.44 11.40 -1.63
CA ARG A 25 -6.61 10.50 -1.66
C ARG A 25 -7.50 10.75 -2.89
N PHE A 26 -7.60 11.99 -3.36
CA PHE A 26 -8.29 12.32 -4.62
C PHE A 26 -7.53 11.86 -5.87
N GLU A 27 -6.19 11.77 -5.83
CA GLU A 27 -5.39 11.14 -6.89
C GLU A 27 -5.32 9.60 -6.79
N SER A 28 -5.42 9.04 -5.58
CA SER A 28 -5.37 7.61 -5.26
C SER A 28 -6.55 6.83 -5.83
N GLY A 29 -7.68 7.51 -6.09
CA GLY A 29 -8.78 6.92 -6.84
C GLY A 29 -8.39 6.48 -8.26
N LYS A 30 -7.30 7.06 -8.82
CA LYS A 30 -6.81 6.73 -10.16
C LYS A 30 -5.73 5.63 -10.16
N ARG A 31 -4.97 5.44 -9.08
CA ARG A 31 -3.82 4.50 -9.05
C ARG A 31 -4.03 3.41 -8.00
N LYS A 32 -3.75 2.15 -8.36
CA LYS A 32 -3.89 1.03 -7.42
C LYS A 32 -2.78 1.06 -6.36
N PRO A 33 -3.03 0.57 -5.12
CA PRO A 33 -2.06 0.69 -4.03
C PRO A 33 -0.72 0.02 -4.32
N HIS A 34 -0.72 -1.11 -5.03
CA HIS A 34 0.54 -1.76 -5.43
C HIS A 34 1.37 -0.92 -6.40
N THR A 35 0.77 -0.09 -7.25
CA THR A 35 1.50 0.75 -8.21
C THR A 35 2.28 1.83 -7.46
N VAL A 36 1.64 2.50 -6.51
CA VAL A 36 2.29 3.51 -5.67
C VAL A 36 3.36 2.88 -4.79
N PHE A 37 3.04 1.75 -4.16
CA PHE A 37 4.01 1.01 -3.34
C PHE A 37 5.27 0.66 -4.13
N ILE A 38 5.12 0.15 -5.37
CA ILE A 38 6.24 -0.14 -6.26
C ILE A 38 7.07 1.11 -6.59
N THR A 39 6.43 2.23 -6.93
CA THR A 39 7.15 3.49 -7.24
C THR A 39 8.03 3.94 -6.09
N ASN A 40 7.59 3.74 -4.84
CA ASN A 40 8.37 4.10 -3.67
C ASN A 40 9.46 3.06 -3.38
N GLU A 41 9.14 1.77 -3.48
CA GLU A 41 10.11 0.71 -3.23
C GLU A 41 11.22 0.67 -4.27
N ILE A 42 10.99 0.95 -5.56
CA ILE A 42 12.05 0.98 -6.58
C ILE A 42 13.19 1.96 -6.21
N LYS A 43 12.88 3.05 -5.52
CA LYS A 43 13.88 4.06 -5.10
C LYS A 43 14.80 3.54 -3.98
N VAL A 44 14.35 2.54 -3.22
CA VAL A 44 15.03 2.05 -2.00
C VAL A 44 15.51 0.61 -2.16
N ASN A 45 14.81 -0.18 -2.98
CA ASN A 45 14.97 -1.62 -3.17
C ASN A 45 14.67 -1.96 -4.63
N GLN A 46 15.70 -2.29 -5.41
CA GLN A 46 15.59 -2.60 -6.84
C GLN A 46 15.23 -4.07 -7.13
N ASN A 47 14.86 -4.85 -6.10
CA ASN A 47 14.47 -6.26 -6.26
C ASN A 47 12.93 -6.44 -6.26
N ARG A 48 12.38 -6.87 -7.41
CA ARG A 48 10.93 -7.15 -7.60
C ARG A 48 10.41 -8.26 -6.68
N GLY A 49 11.23 -9.29 -6.44
CA GLY A 49 10.90 -10.43 -5.60
C GLY A 49 10.69 -10.00 -4.16
N ASP A 50 11.66 -9.28 -3.63
CA ASP A 50 11.63 -8.83 -2.23
C ASP A 50 10.59 -7.74 -1.99
N THR A 51 10.37 -6.86 -2.97
CA THR A 51 9.27 -5.89 -2.91
C THR A 51 7.92 -6.58 -2.77
N TRP A 52 7.67 -7.68 -3.48
CA TRP A 52 6.42 -8.44 -3.32
C TRP A 52 6.31 -9.13 -1.97
N LYS A 53 7.41 -9.68 -1.44
CA LYS A 53 7.41 -10.25 -0.08
C LYS A 53 7.05 -9.19 0.97
N LYS A 54 7.58 -7.96 0.83
CA LYS A 54 7.19 -6.83 1.69
C LYS A 54 5.70 -6.50 1.56
N PHE A 55 5.16 -6.50 0.34
CA PHE A 55 3.73 -6.26 0.13
C PHE A 55 2.85 -7.39 0.72
N ILE A 56 3.30 -8.65 0.67
CA ILE A 56 2.69 -9.78 1.38
C ILE A 56 2.72 -9.53 2.89
N GLN A 57 3.83 -9.05 3.44
CA GLN A 57 3.94 -8.77 4.86
C GLN A 57 2.91 -7.72 5.32
N LEU A 58 2.73 -6.65 4.54
CA LEU A 58 1.67 -5.67 4.83
C LEU A 58 0.28 -6.31 4.86
N ALA A 59 0.01 -7.29 3.97
CA ALA A 59 -1.25 -8.03 3.99
C ALA A 59 -1.38 -9.00 5.17
N ASN A 60 -0.28 -9.58 5.65
CA ASN A 60 -0.26 -10.39 6.88
C ASN A 60 -0.48 -9.53 8.13
N ASP A 61 0.04 -8.31 8.15
CA ASP A 61 -0.12 -7.39 9.29
C ASP A 61 -1.54 -6.80 9.34
N SER A 62 -2.13 -6.58 8.16
CA SER A 62 -3.46 -5.99 8.03
C SER A 62 -4.60 -6.99 8.28
N VAL A 63 -4.50 -8.21 7.72
CA VAL A 63 -5.55 -9.26 7.74
C VAL A 63 -6.97 -8.82 7.37
N GLY A 64 -7.12 -7.67 6.70
CA GLY A 64 -8.39 -7.01 6.42
C GLY A 64 -9.04 -6.33 7.63
N LYS A 65 -8.39 -6.35 8.80
CA LYS A 65 -8.91 -5.84 10.09
C LYS A 65 -8.15 -4.64 10.64
N LYS A 66 -6.85 -4.54 10.35
CA LYS A 66 -5.98 -3.42 10.75
C LYS A 66 -5.55 -2.63 9.52
N GLN A 67 -5.61 -1.30 9.59
CA GLN A 67 -5.06 -0.46 8.52
C GLN A 67 -3.54 -0.53 8.52
N VAL A 68 -2.96 -0.62 7.33
CA VAL A 68 -1.53 -0.43 7.09
C VAL A 68 -1.30 0.83 6.27
N MET A 69 -0.14 1.46 6.46
CA MET A 69 0.25 2.66 5.74
C MET A 69 1.08 2.30 4.51
N ILE A 70 0.66 2.77 3.34
CA ILE A 70 1.50 2.80 2.14
C ILE A 70 1.89 4.27 1.92
N PRO A 71 3.18 4.64 2.04
CA PRO A 71 3.62 6.00 1.73
C PRO A 71 3.16 6.43 0.33
N GLY A 72 2.66 7.65 0.18
CA GLY A 72 2.14 8.19 -1.09
C GLY A 72 0.77 7.66 -1.54
N TYR A 73 0.13 6.81 -0.73
CA TYR A 73 -1.21 6.28 -1.00
C TYR A 73 -2.14 6.46 0.21
N GLY A 74 -1.59 6.32 1.42
CA GLY A 74 -2.32 6.44 2.68
C GLY A 74 -2.70 5.09 3.31
N LYS A 75 -3.66 5.13 4.24
CA LYS A 75 -4.14 3.97 4.99
C LYS A 75 -5.01 3.08 4.12
N ILE A 76 -4.76 1.77 4.18
CA ILE A 76 -5.53 0.76 3.42
C ILE A 76 -5.66 -0.54 4.23
N TYR A 77 -6.71 -1.31 3.98
CA TYR A 77 -6.83 -2.69 4.46
C TYR A 77 -6.37 -3.65 3.37
N LEU A 78 -5.52 -4.62 3.74
CA LEU A 78 -4.99 -5.65 2.87
C LEU A 78 -5.24 -7.03 3.47
N ARG A 79 -5.50 -8.03 2.64
CA ARG A 79 -5.60 -9.43 3.10
C ARG A 79 -5.21 -10.39 2.00
N ARG A 80 -4.50 -11.46 2.35
CA ARG A 80 -4.17 -12.53 1.41
C ARG A 80 -5.41 -13.36 1.08
N VAL A 81 -5.54 -13.78 -0.17
CA VAL A 81 -6.56 -14.76 -0.57
C VAL A 81 -6.14 -16.13 -0.07
N ARG A 82 -6.97 -16.78 0.75
CA ARG A 82 -6.64 -18.04 1.45
C ARG A 82 -6.19 -19.16 0.52
N LEU A 83 -6.81 -19.29 -0.65
CA LEU A 83 -6.50 -20.35 -1.61
C LEU A 83 -5.22 -20.08 -2.41
N ASN A 84 -4.83 -18.81 -2.58
CA ASN A 84 -3.68 -18.39 -3.38
C ASN A 84 -2.84 -17.34 -2.64
N PRO A 85 -2.40 -17.59 -1.40
CA PRO A 85 -1.94 -16.54 -0.52
C PRO A 85 -0.61 -15.93 -0.99
N GLU A 86 0.19 -16.65 -1.78
CA GLU A 86 1.44 -16.18 -2.38
C GLU A 86 1.24 -15.30 -3.64
N LYS A 87 0.05 -15.33 -4.24
CA LYS A 87 -0.20 -14.75 -5.57
C LYS A 87 -1.32 -13.73 -5.60
N GLU A 88 -2.18 -13.70 -4.59
CA GLU A 88 -3.40 -12.91 -4.58
C GLU A 88 -3.60 -12.18 -3.25
N ILE A 89 -3.75 -10.86 -3.33
CA ILE A 89 -4.02 -9.97 -2.20
C ILE A 89 -5.26 -9.15 -2.51
N LEU A 90 -6.19 -9.10 -1.57
CA LEU A 90 -7.34 -8.22 -1.56
C LEU A 90 -6.99 -6.90 -0.90
N TYR A 91 -7.60 -5.81 -1.37
CA TYR A 91 -7.52 -4.51 -0.72
C TYR A 91 -8.89 -3.83 -0.66
N SER A 92 -9.08 -2.99 0.35
CA SER A 92 -10.25 -2.12 0.49
C SER A 92 -9.93 -0.89 1.32
N HIS A 93 -10.66 0.19 1.07
CA HIS A 93 -10.63 1.40 1.90
C HIS A 93 -11.41 1.21 3.21
N GLU A 94 -12.24 0.18 3.29
CA GLU A 94 -12.99 -0.20 4.49
C GLU A 94 -12.53 -1.54 5.04
N GLN A 95 -12.83 -1.80 6.31
CA GLN A 95 -12.51 -3.07 6.95
C GLN A 95 -13.32 -4.20 6.31
N PHE A 96 -12.71 -5.38 6.12
CA PHE A 96 -13.39 -6.53 5.52
C PHE A 96 -12.93 -7.86 6.10
N ASP A 97 -13.87 -8.81 6.21
CA ASP A 97 -13.59 -10.20 6.58
C ASP A 97 -13.93 -11.14 5.42
N HIS A 98 -13.14 -11.02 4.35
CA HIS A 98 -13.26 -11.85 3.14
C HIS A 98 -11.88 -12.27 2.66
N ASP A 99 -11.69 -13.56 2.39
CA ASP A 99 -10.39 -14.14 2.01
C ASP A 99 -10.43 -14.95 0.71
N LYS A 100 -11.42 -14.70 -0.15
CA LYS A 100 -11.60 -15.40 -1.43
C LYS A 100 -11.51 -14.41 -2.59
N SER A 101 -11.11 -14.89 -3.75
CA SER A 101 -11.07 -14.08 -4.99
C SER A 101 -12.38 -14.12 -5.79
N LYS A 102 -13.41 -14.83 -5.29
CA LYS A 102 -14.75 -14.94 -5.90
C LYS A 102 -15.80 -14.37 -4.96
N LYS A 103 -16.84 -13.74 -5.52
CA LYS A 103 -17.94 -13.11 -4.77
C LYS A 103 -17.42 -12.10 -3.74
N MET A 104 -16.49 -11.25 -4.19
CA MET A 104 -15.91 -10.21 -3.33
C MET A 104 -16.99 -9.18 -2.94
N PRO A 105 -16.97 -8.69 -1.69
CA PRO A 105 -17.84 -7.59 -1.28
C PRO A 105 -17.64 -6.34 -2.13
N ILE A 106 -18.65 -5.47 -2.17
CA ILE A 106 -18.53 -4.15 -2.81
C ILE A 106 -17.38 -3.39 -2.13
N GLY A 107 -16.55 -2.71 -2.93
CA GLY A 107 -15.40 -1.96 -2.42
C GLY A 107 -14.18 -2.82 -2.05
N VAL A 108 -14.22 -4.13 -2.28
CA VAL A 108 -13.06 -5.03 -2.15
C VAL A 108 -12.52 -5.41 -3.52
N PHE A 109 -11.23 -5.23 -3.72
CA PHE A 109 -10.57 -5.39 -5.01
C PHE A 109 -9.40 -6.35 -4.92
N LEU A 110 -9.11 -7.04 -6.03
CA LEU A 110 -8.04 -8.03 -6.12
C LEU A 110 -6.78 -7.48 -6.80
N ILE A 111 -5.63 -7.78 -6.21
CA ILE A 111 -4.30 -7.60 -6.79
C ILE A 111 -3.68 -8.98 -6.99
N LYS A 112 -3.40 -9.31 -8.25
CA LYS A 112 -2.65 -10.52 -8.63
C LYS A 112 -1.17 -10.20 -8.72
N ARG A 113 -0.31 -11.15 -8.35
CA ARG A 113 1.14 -11.10 -8.56
C ARG A 113 1.51 -10.72 -10.00
N THR A 114 0.78 -11.24 -10.99
CA THR A 114 1.02 -10.89 -12.41
C THR A 114 0.74 -9.42 -12.72
N ALA A 115 -0.26 -8.79 -12.09
CA ALA A 115 -0.51 -7.37 -12.24
C ALA A 115 0.57 -6.54 -11.54
N PHE A 116 1.00 -6.98 -10.35
CA PHE A 116 2.12 -6.41 -9.62
C PHE A 116 3.41 -6.42 -10.46
N ASP A 117 3.75 -7.57 -11.05
CA ASP A 117 4.98 -7.73 -11.85
C ASP A 117 4.96 -6.88 -13.11
N LYS A 118 3.80 -6.77 -13.77
CA LYS A 118 3.63 -5.87 -14.93
C LYS A 118 3.83 -4.41 -14.53
N ALA A 119 3.26 -3.99 -13.40
CA ALA A 119 3.45 -2.63 -12.89
C ALA A 119 4.93 -2.36 -12.57
N TRP A 120 5.62 -3.31 -11.94
CA TRP A 120 7.05 -3.23 -11.68
C TRP A 120 7.85 -3.01 -12.96
N THR A 121 7.71 -3.89 -13.96
CA THR A 121 8.47 -3.78 -15.21
C THR A 121 8.22 -2.44 -15.88
N LYS A 122 6.96 -1.97 -15.92
CA LYS A 122 6.62 -0.68 -16.51
C LYS A 122 7.28 0.50 -15.79
N ILE A 123 7.26 0.50 -14.45
CA ILE A 123 7.82 1.61 -13.66
C ILE A 123 9.36 1.58 -13.69
N ALA A 124 9.98 0.40 -13.65
CA ALA A 124 11.44 0.26 -13.66
C ALA A 124 12.08 0.63 -15.02
N GLN A 125 11.28 0.73 -16.09
CA GLN A 125 11.72 1.12 -17.43
C GLN A 125 11.48 2.61 -17.75
N GLN A 126 10.86 3.36 -16.83
CA GLN A 126 10.63 4.80 -16.95
C GLN A 126 11.82 5.58 -16.42
#